data_AF-A0A928L4T7-F1
#
_entry.id   AF-A0A928L4T7-F1
#
_cell.length_a   1.000
_cell.length_b   1.000
_cell.length_c   1.000
_cell.angle_alpha   90.00
_cell.angle_beta   90.00
_cell.angle_gamma   90.00
#
_symmetry.space_group_name_H-M   'P 1'
#
loop_
_entity.id
_entity.type
_entity.pdbx_description
1 polymer ?
#
loop_
_entity_poly.entity_id
_entity_poly.type
_entity_poly.pdbx_seq_one_letter_code
_entity_poly.pdbx_strand_id
1 'polypeptide(L)'
;MGFFRKLFGKSNSCETSFEDVPFEEQIKNKERFIQVQNIVFRLNETRAVVTSEKLCSAVQLIIEDRSRIITDCVRLINSTKNPEVFFQRFEMLEQITAEIGKLEPYGVFQKPYPSEQFQHIMEHYIETVNFLIARVFDDALEKAAVLKTDDAKKRKILTAYTELLSYNLPPECVSYAKQVYESTEIHTYTSASEEAFEKQMHWAEQMNTDLVEVTTSYRICGECAKYQGRIYSISGKDKRFPKFPDYLRESKGAHCGLIVYPFHEEYDIARYVEGDIIATSNRPFVDDRTEEQIQFYEDYIKEKRRKENTKIEYEQIVAAMPDIAPKSLSGYARMKNANTENYRKLVEQAKEKGISISEES
;
A
#
# COMPACT_ATOMS: atom_id res chain seq x y z
N MET A 1 0.10 -16.03 10.01
CA MET A 1 -0.60 -16.73 11.13
C MET A 1 0.32 -17.54 12.07
N GLY A 2 1.62 -17.74 11.80
CA GLY A 2 2.49 -18.64 12.58
C GLY A 2 3.59 -18.03 13.47
N PHE A 3 3.90 -16.73 13.35
CA PHE A 3 5.13 -16.17 13.94
C PHE A 3 4.97 -15.73 15.40
N PHE A 4 3.87 -15.05 15.76
CA PHE A 4 3.66 -14.49 17.11
C PHE A 4 3.14 -15.47 18.17
N ARG A 5 2.71 -16.68 17.79
CA ARG A 5 2.23 -17.69 18.74
C ARG A 5 3.35 -18.22 19.65
N LYS A 6 4.62 -18.01 19.27
CA LYS A 6 5.81 -18.41 20.05
C LYS A 6 6.28 -17.36 21.08
N LEU A 7 5.97 -16.07 20.91
CA LEU A 7 6.49 -15.00 21.78
C LEU A 7 5.70 -14.83 23.09
N PHE A 8 4.43 -15.27 23.11
CA PHE A 8 3.54 -15.12 24.27
C PHE A 8 2.95 -16.47 24.73
N GLY A 9 3.66 -17.56 24.45
CA GLY A 9 3.24 -18.92 24.78
C GLY A 9 3.43 -19.25 26.27
N LYS A 10 2.31 -19.22 27.00
CA LYS A 10 2.09 -19.70 28.38
C LYS A 10 2.76 -18.88 29.50
N SER A 11 1.92 -18.04 30.11
CA SER A 11 2.01 -17.75 31.54
C SER A 11 2.07 -19.07 32.33
N ASN A 12 3.21 -19.38 32.91
CA ASN A 12 3.33 -20.31 34.01
C ASN A 12 4.41 -19.74 34.94
N SER A 13 3.97 -19.45 36.17
CA SER A 13 4.77 -19.37 37.41
C SER A 13 6.15 -18.69 37.35
N CYS A 14 6.29 -17.68 38.20
CA CYS A 14 7.52 -17.14 38.76
C CYS A 14 8.67 -18.17 38.92
N GLU A 15 9.49 -18.37 37.88
CA GLU A 15 10.81 -19.02 38.00
C GLU A 15 11.88 -18.19 37.27
N THR A 16 12.52 -17.30 38.04
CA THR A 16 13.53 -16.30 37.68
C THR A 16 14.76 -16.87 36.97
N SER A 17 15.33 -16.17 35.97
CA SER A 17 16.74 -16.40 35.58
C SER A 17 17.42 -15.16 34.98
N PHE A 18 18.01 -14.33 35.85
CA PHE A 18 19.45 -14.04 35.84
C PHE A 18 19.84 -13.82 37.31
N GLU A 19 20.70 -14.71 37.81
CA GLU A 19 20.94 -15.06 39.23
C GLU A 19 19.73 -15.73 39.90
N ASP A 20 19.94 -16.92 40.49
CA ASP A 20 18.97 -17.78 41.17
C ASP A 20 18.39 -17.15 42.47
N VAL A 21 18.30 -15.82 42.52
CA VAL A 21 17.99 -15.00 43.69
C VAL A 21 16.61 -14.39 43.49
N PRO A 22 15.58 -14.81 44.24
CA PRO A 22 14.23 -14.27 44.15
C PRO A 22 14.20 -12.74 44.23
N PHE A 23 13.28 -12.08 43.54
CA PHE A 23 13.14 -10.61 43.55
C PHE A 23 13.16 -10.02 44.98
N GLU A 24 12.52 -10.71 45.93
CA GLU A 24 12.49 -10.36 47.36
C GLU A 24 13.88 -10.33 48.01
N GLU A 25 14.81 -11.16 47.55
CA GLU A 25 16.21 -11.13 47.98
C GLU A 25 17.01 -10.02 47.31
N GLN A 26 16.68 -9.69 46.05
CA GLN A 26 17.35 -8.63 45.30
C GLN A 26 17.05 -7.22 45.83
N ILE A 27 15.86 -7.00 46.41
CA ILE A 27 15.46 -5.73 47.04
C ILE A 27 15.97 -5.55 48.47
N LYS A 28 16.72 -6.51 49.03
CA LYS A 28 17.42 -6.33 50.33
C LYS A 28 18.50 -5.24 50.27
N ASN A 29 19.00 -4.93 49.07
CA ASN A 29 19.86 -3.78 48.84
C ASN A 29 19.06 -2.47 48.95
N LYS A 30 19.42 -1.62 49.92
CA LYS A 30 18.73 -0.35 50.23
C LYS A 30 18.67 0.62 49.04
N GLU A 31 19.72 0.68 48.24
CA GLU A 31 19.77 1.56 47.07
C GLU A 31 18.82 1.07 45.96
N ARG A 32 18.84 -0.24 45.67
CA ARG A 32 17.91 -0.87 44.73
C ARG A 32 16.46 -0.69 45.17
N PHE A 33 16.17 -0.89 46.45
CA PHE A 33 14.83 -0.70 47.02
C PHE A 33 14.30 0.70 46.73
N ILE A 34 15.11 1.74 47.02
CA ILE A 34 14.72 3.14 46.84
C ILE A 34 14.48 3.44 45.36
N GLN A 35 15.31 2.92 44.46
CA GLN A 35 15.14 3.12 43.02
C GLN A 35 13.86 2.47 42.50
N VAL A 36 13.60 1.20 42.86
CA VAL A 36 12.37 0.50 42.47
C VAL A 36 11.13 1.18 43.05
N GLN A 37 11.15 1.64 44.30
CA GLN A 37 10.02 2.39 44.88
C GLN A 37 9.74 3.67 44.09
N ASN A 38 10.78 4.40 43.68
CA ASN A 38 10.64 5.68 43.01
C ASN A 38 10.04 5.47 41.61
N ILE A 39 10.40 4.37 40.94
CA ILE A 39 9.81 3.98 39.66
C ILE A 39 8.33 3.58 39.84
N VAL A 40 8.06 2.63 40.74
CA VAL A 40 6.73 2.03 40.95
C VAL A 40 5.69 3.03 41.45
N PHE A 41 6.07 3.86 42.43
CA PHE A 41 5.17 4.82 43.07
C PHE A 41 5.31 6.24 42.50
N ARG A 42 6.15 6.44 41.47
CA ARG A 42 6.44 7.75 40.86
C ARG A 42 6.88 8.79 41.91
N LEU A 43 7.81 8.38 42.77
CA LEU A 43 8.36 9.18 43.86
C LEU A 43 9.76 9.69 43.53
N ASN A 44 10.27 10.63 44.33
CA ASN A 44 11.65 11.10 44.27
C ASN A 44 12.28 11.11 45.67
N GLU A 45 12.17 9.99 46.37
CA GLU A 45 12.61 9.85 47.75
C GLU A 45 14.04 9.31 47.80
N THR A 46 14.83 9.81 48.75
CA THR A 46 16.20 9.33 49.03
C THR A 46 16.24 8.25 50.12
N ARG A 47 15.07 7.87 50.64
CA ARG A 47 14.89 6.87 51.70
C ARG A 47 13.70 5.97 51.40
N ALA A 48 13.67 4.77 51.97
CA ALA A 48 12.50 3.90 51.90
C ALA A 48 11.32 4.55 52.63
N VAL A 49 10.19 4.72 51.94
CA VAL A 49 8.93 5.26 52.49
C VAL A 49 7.77 4.26 52.42
N VAL A 50 8.01 3.09 51.84
CA VAL A 50 7.08 1.95 51.79
C VAL A 50 7.72 0.70 52.39
N THR A 51 6.89 -0.27 52.79
CA THR A 51 7.36 -1.58 53.26
C THR A 51 7.74 -2.47 52.07
N SER A 52 8.61 -3.47 52.29
CA SER A 52 8.97 -4.45 51.24
C SER A 52 7.76 -5.21 50.72
N GLU A 53 6.86 -5.64 51.60
CA GLU A 53 5.60 -6.32 51.22
C GLU A 53 4.75 -5.46 50.28
N LYS A 54 4.62 -4.16 50.59
CA LYS A 54 3.86 -3.21 49.77
C LYS A 54 4.54 -2.93 48.44
N LEU A 55 5.87 -2.84 48.42
CA LEU A 55 6.64 -2.66 47.20
C LEU A 55 6.51 -3.89 46.29
N CYS A 56 6.71 -5.10 46.81
CA CYS A 56 6.55 -6.35 46.04
C CYS A 56 5.14 -6.49 45.45
N SER A 57 4.12 -6.26 46.27
CA SER A 57 2.72 -6.34 45.82
C SER A 57 2.42 -5.32 44.72
N ALA A 58 2.93 -4.09 44.84
CA ALA A 58 2.74 -3.05 43.83
C ALA A 58 3.47 -3.37 42.52
N VAL A 59 4.70 -3.89 42.60
CA VAL A 59 5.47 -4.35 41.43
C VAL A 59 4.70 -5.44 40.70
N GLN A 60 4.22 -6.46 41.41
CA GLN A 60 3.46 -7.56 40.82
C GLN A 60 2.18 -7.06 40.11
N LEU A 61 1.40 -6.20 40.78
CA LEU A 61 0.17 -5.64 40.20
C LEU A 61 0.43 -4.83 38.92
N ILE A 62 1.49 -4.00 38.92
CA ILE A 62 1.86 -3.22 37.73
C ILE A 62 2.25 -4.16 36.60
N ILE A 63 3.08 -5.19 36.87
CA ILE A 63 3.50 -6.14 35.84
C ILE A 63 2.30 -6.87 35.25
N GLU A 64 1.43 -7.42 36.08
CA GLU A 64 0.25 -8.16 35.62
C GLU A 64 -0.67 -7.29 34.76
N ASP A 65 -0.96 -6.07 35.19
CA ASP A 65 -1.79 -5.14 34.44
C ASP A 65 -1.14 -4.74 33.10
N ARG A 66 0.14 -4.41 33.11
CA ARG A 66 0.88 -4.02 31.89
C ARG A 66 1.05 -5.18 30.93
N SER A 67 1.33 -6.39 31.40
CA SER A 67 1.39 -7.60 30.57
C SER A 67 0.06 -7.90 29.88
N ARG A 68 -1.07 -7.68 30.58
CA ARG A 68 -2.40 -7.81 29.98
C ARG A 68 -2.62 -6.79 28.87
N ILE A 69 -2.22 -5.53 29.08
CA ILE A 69 -2.35 -4.47 28.07
C ILE A 69 -1.45 -4.74 26.87
N ILE A 70 -0.18 -5.14 27.09
CA ILE A 70 0.75 -5.55 26.02
C ILE A 70 0.12 -6.65 25.16
N THR A 71 -0.47 -7.66 25.79
CA THR A 71 -1.11 -8.78 25.09
C THR A 71 -2.25 -8.30 24.20
N ASP A 72 -3.08 -7.36 24.68
CA ASP A 72 -4.16 -6.77 23.87
C ASP A 72 -3.63 -5.91 22.73
N CYS A 73 -2.59 -5.10 22.96
CA CYS A 73 -1.91 -4.34 21.90
C CYS A 73 -1.45 -5.27 20.78
N VAL A 74 -0.68 -6.31 21.12
CA VAL A 74 -0.13 -7.27 20.16
C VAL A 74 -1.25 -7.94 19.38
N ARG A 75 -2.35 -8.33 20.04
CA ARG A 75 -3.51 -8.91 19.38
C ARG A 75 -4.12 -7.96 18.35
N LEU A 76 -4.32 -6.70 18.70
CA LEU A 76 -4.94 -5.71 17.82
C LEU A 76 -4.03 -5.30 16.67
N ILE A 77 -2.75 -5.06 16.91
CA ILE A 77 -1.73 -4.81 15.87
C ILE A 77 -1.79 -5.90 14.80
N ASN A 78 -1.91 -7.17 15.23
CA ASN A 78 -1.93 -8.33 14.35
C ASN A 78 -3.29 -8.69 13.73
N SER A 79 -4.40 -8.05 14.13
CA SER A 79 -5.74 -8.39 13.60
C SER A 79 -6.55 -7.23 13.04
N THR A 80 -6.30 -5.99 13.47
CA THR A 80 -7.05 -4.82 13.02
C THR A 80 -6.87 -4.54 11.52
N LYS A 81 -7.93 -3.99 10.93
CA LYS A 81 -7.97 -3.42 9.58
C LYS A 81 -8.18 -1.91 9.61
N ASN A 82 -8.21 -1.32 10.79
CA ASN A 82 -8.30 0.12 11.00
C ASN A 82 -6.90 0.66 11.33
N PRO A 83 -6.32 1.56 10.50
CA PRO A 83 -5.00 2.13 10.72
C PRO A 83 -4.86 2.92 12.03
N GLU A 84 -5.87 3.71 12.41
CA GLU A 84 -5.87 4.49 13.66
C GLU A 84 -5.69 3.56 14.88
N VAL A 85 -6.47 2.48 14.92
CA VAL A 85 -6.38 1.47 15.99
C VAL A 85 -5.00 0.82 16.00
N PHE A 86 -4.42 0.53 14.82
CA PHE A 86 -3.08 -0.04 14.73
C PHE A 86 -2.03 0.88 15.36
N PHE A 87 -1.96 2.15 14.92
CA PHE A 87 -0.94 3.08 15.36
C PHE A 87 -1.10 3.45 16.83
N GLN A 88 -2.33 3.66 17.32
CA GLN A 88 -2.59 3.89 18.74
C GLN A 88 -2.13 2.72 19.62
N ARG A 89 -2.31 1.47 19.17
CA ARG A 89 -1.85 0.30 19.93
C ARG A 89 -0.35 0.11 19.85
N PHE A 90 0.28 0.50 18.75
CA PHE A 90 1.73 0.49 18.62
C PHE A 90 2.38 1.52 19.56
N GLU A 91 1.86 2.75 19.59
CA GLU A 91 2.32 3.79 20.52
C GLU A 91 2.11 3.38 21.99
N MET A 92 0.93 2.83 22.32
CA MET A 92 0.67 2.35 23.67
C MET A 92 1.62 1.21 24.08
N LEU A 93 1.97 0.33 23.13
CA LEU A 93 2.92 -0.75 23.37
C LEU A 93 4.31 -0.19 23.70
N GLU A 94 4.81 0.77 22.92
CA GLU A 94 6.08 1.46 23.15
C GLU A 94 6.11 2.16 24.52
N GLN A 95 5.06 2.90 24.86
CA GLN A 95 4.97 3.60 26.14
C GLN A 95 5.03 2.63 27.33
N ILE A 96 4.31 1.51 27.24
CA ILE A 96 4.27 0.52 28.32
C ILE A 96 5.58 -0.22 28.45
N THR A 97 6.18 -0.69 27.34
CA THR A 97 7.46 -1.39 27.38
C THR A 97 8.58 -0.48 27.88
N ALA A 98 8.56 0.81 27.53
CA ALA A 98 9.49 1.80 28.08
C ALA A 98 9.24 2.10 29.58
N GLU A 99 7.98 2.13 30.04
CA GLU A 99 7.64 2.31 31.46
C GLU A 99 8.17 1.15 32.29
N ILE A 100 7.82 -0.08 31.91
CA ILE A 100 8.18 -1.28 32.68
C ILE A 100 9.64 -1.67 32.46
N GLY A 101 10.23 -1.37 31.30
CA GLY A 101 11.64 -1.64 31.00
C GLY A 101 12.61 -0.98 32.00
N LYS A 102 12.19 0.12 32.65
CA LYS A 102 12.95 0.74 33.75
C LYS A 102 13.19 -0.22 34.93
N LEU A 103 12.37 -1.26 35.06
CA LEU A 103 12.49 -2.26 36.11
C LEU A 103 13.41 -3.44 35.76
N GLU A 104 13.86 -3.57 34.51
CA GLU A 104 14.74 -4.65 34.05
C GLU A 104 16.07 -4.76 34.82
N PRO A 105 16.79 -3.65 35.15
CA PRO A 105 18.06 -3.74 35.89
C PRO A 105 17.93 -4.31 37.31
N TYR A 106 16.70 -4.44 37.82
CA TYR A 106 16.40 -4.88 39.18
C TYR A 106 15.91 -6.33 39.26
N GLY A 107 16.07 -7.11 38.19
CA GLY A 107 15.74 -8.54 38.15
C GLY A 107 14.25 -8.83 38.31
N VAL A 108 13.41 -7.87 37.91
CA VAL A 108 11.95 -7.98 37.98
C VAL A 108 11.38 -8.90 36.90
N PHE A 109 12.03 -8.96 35.74
CA PHE A 109 11.57 -9.74 34.59
C PHE A 109 12.47 -10.93 34.30
N GLN A 110 11.87 -11.92 33.64
CA GLN A 110 12.59 -12.99 32.97
C GLN A 110 12.78 -12.67 31.50
N LYS A 111 13.75 -13.32 30.87
CA LYS A 111 13.94 -13.22 29.42
C LYS A 111 12.81 -13.92 28.65
N PRO A 112 12.43 -13.41 27.46
CA PRO A 112 12.91 -12.16 26.87
C PRO A 112 12.36 -10.94 27.61
N TYR A 113 13.22 -9.95 27.87
CA TYR A 113 12.83 -8.74 28.61
C TYR A 113 11.84 -7.87 27.81
N PRO A 114 11.01 -7.04 28.46
CA PRO A 114 10.13 -6.10 27.77
C PRO A 114 10.81 -5.25 26.67
N SER A 115 12.04 -4.79 26.92
CA SER A 115 12.87 -4.07 25.96
C SER A 115 13.30 -4.95 24.77
N GLU A 116 13.75 -6.18 25.03
CA GLU A 116 14.11 -7.16 24.00
C GLU A 116 12.88 -7.55 23.15
N GLN A 117 11.71 -7.71 23.78
CA GLN A 117 10.45 -7.99 23.11
C GLN A 117 10.01 -6.83 22.20
N PHE A 118 10.11 -5.60 22.70
CA PHE A 118 9.80 -4.42 21.89
C PHE A 118 10.78 -4.26 20.74
N GLN A 119 12.08 -4.44 20.98
CA GLN A 119 13.10 -4.40 19.94
C GLN A 119 12.79 -5.43 18.84
N HIS A 120 12.41 -6.65 19.20
CA HIS A 120 12.03 -7.67 18.22
C HIS A 120 10.81 -7.25 17.38
N ILE A 121 9.83 -6.57 17.98
CA ILE A 121 8.68 -6.01 17.25
C ILE A 121 9.13 -4.90 16.30
N MET A 122 10.05 -4.03 16.74
CA MET A 122 10.62 -2.96 15.92
C MET A 122 11.45 -3.50 14.75
N GLU A 123 12.20 -4.58 14.95
CA GLU A 123 12.93 -5.29 13.89
C GLU A 123 11.99 -5.80 12.77
N HIS A 124 10.73 -6.10 13.12
CA HIS A 124 9.69 -6.53 12.18
C HIS A 124 8.64 -5.44 11.91
N TYR A 125 8.95 -4.16 12.21
CA TYR A 125 7.99 -3.08 12.07
C TYR A 125 7.50 -2.92 10.63
N ILE A 126 8.42 -2.92 9.66
CA ILE A 126 8.11 -2.80 8.22
C ILE A 126 7.16 -3.93 7.78
N GLU A 127 7.45 -5.17 8.14
CA GLU A 127 6.59 -6.32 7.82
C GLU A 127 5.21 -6.18 8.47
N THR A 128 5.17 -5.75 9.72
CA THR A 128 3.94 -5.58 10.49
C THR A 128 3.05 -4.49 9.89
N VAL A 129 3.64 -3.38 9.43
CA VAL A 129 2.94 -2.32 8.69
C VAL A 129 2.47 -2.82 7.32
N ASN A 130 3.28 -3.60 6.61
CA ASN A 130 2.85 -4.21 5.34
C ASN A 130 1.66 -5.17 5.53
N PHE A 131 1.61 -5.93 6.63
CA PHE A 131 0.44 -6.74 6.97
C PHE A 131 -0.80 -5.89 7.30
N LEU A 132 -0.65 -4.72 7.91
CA LEU A 132 -1.75 -3.76 8.06
C LEU A 132 -2.24 -3.29 6.68
N ILE A 133 -1.32 -2.84 5.82
CA ILE A 133 -1.62 -2.36 4.47
C ILE A 133 -2.44 -3.42 3.71
N ALA A 134 -1.97 -4.68 3.68
CA ALA A 134 -2.69 -5.77 3.04
C ALA A 134 -4.13 -5.92 3.57
N ARG A 135 -4.32 -5.94 4.89
CA ARG A 135 -5.65 -6.07 5.52
C ARG A 135 -6.57 -4.89 5.22
N VAL A 136 -6.04 -3.68 5.13
CA VAL A 136 -6.79 -2.46 4.78
C VAL A 136 -7.29 -2.56 3.34
N PHE A 137 -6.41 -2.97 2.42
CA PHE A 137 -6.77 -3.15 1.02
C PHE A 137 -7.77 -4.30 0.82
N ASP A 138 -7.58 -5.43 1.49
CA ASP A 138 -8.53 -6.56 1.45
C ASP A 138 -9.93 -6.12 1.89
N ASP A 139 -10.05 -5.40 3.01
CA ASP A 139 -11.33 -4.88 3.49
C ASP A 139 -11.93 -3.83 2.52
N ALA A 140 -11.10 -2.99 1.92
CA ALA A 140 -11.54 -2.03 0.91
C ALA A 140 -12.07 -2.74 -0.34
N LEU A 141 -11.41 -3.80 -0.80
CA LEU A 141 -11.82 -4.63 -1.93
C LEU A 141 -13.12 -5.38 -1.65
N GLU A 142 -13.27 -6.00 -0.48
CA GLU A 142 -14.51 -6.64 -0.05
C GLU A 142 -15.68 -5.64 -0.06
N LYS A 143 -15.47 -4.45 0.49
CA LYS A 143 -16.46 -3.37 0.49
C LYS A 143 -16.74 -2.81 -0.89
N ALA A 144 -15.74 -2.78 -1.78
CA ALA A 144 -15.91 -2.35 -3.16
C ALA A 144 -16.73 -3.37 -3.97
N ALA A 145 -16.53 -4.66 -3.76
CA ALA A 145 -17.18 -5.73 -4.52
C ALA A 145 -18.72 -5.67 -4.48
N VAL A 146 -19.30 -5.13 -3.40
CA VAL A 146 -20.76 -4.99 -3.24
C VAL A 146 -21.33 -3.68 -3.82
N LEU A 147 -20.49 -2.79 -4.36
CA LEU A 147 -20.91 -1.51 -4.93
C LEU A 147 -21.31 -1.65 -6.41
N LYS A 148 -22.33 -0.87 -6.81
CA LYS A 148 -22.92 -0.96 -8.16
C LYS A 148 -22.06 -0.40 -9.28
N THR A 149 -21.37 0.72 -9.04
CA THR A 149 -20.66 1.46 -10.10
C THR A 149 -19.16 1.40 -9.88
N ASP A 150 -18.39 1.31 -10.97
CA ASP A 150 -16.93 1.22 -10.89
C ASP A 150 -16.30 2.48 -10.32
N ASP A 151 -16.91 3.64 -10.52
CA ASP A 151 -16.48 4.88 -9.87
C ASP A 151 -16.61 4.80 -8.34
N ALA A 152 -17.67 4.16 -7.83
CA ALA A 152 -17.83 3.98 -6.39
C ALA A 152 -16.82 2.96 -5.84
N LYS A 153 -16.51 1.90 -6.61
CA LYS A 153 -15.47 0.92 -6.28
C LYS A 153 -14.09 1.56 -6.22
N LYS A 154 -13.71 2.30 -7.27
CA LYS A 154 -12.43 3.04 -7.36
C LYS A 154 -12.29 4.04 -6.23
N ARG A 155 -13.34 4.84 -5.97
CA ARG A 155 -13.33 5.78 -4.83
C ARG A 155 -13.12 5.07 -3.50
N LYS A 156 -13.74 3.90 -3.27
CA LYS A 156 -13.56 3.14 -2.02
C LYS A 156 -12.10 2.73 -1.81
N ILE A 157 -11.45 2.20 -2.84
CA ILE A 157 -10.05 1.78 -2.80
C ILE A 157 -9.12 3.00 -2.66
N LEU A 158 -9.36 4.07 -3.42
CA LEU A 158 -8.62 5.32 -3.32
C LEU A 158 -8.70 5.92 -1.90
N THR A 159 -9.89 5.94 -1.29
CA THR A 159 -10.05 6.42 0.09
C THR A 159 -9.15 5.63 1.06
N ALA A 160 -9.14 4.30 0.96
CA ALA A 160 -8.29 3.45 1.80
C ALA A 160 -6.78 3.75 1.60
N TYR A 161 -6.36 3.95 0.36
CA TYR A 161 -4.98 4.33 0.04
C TYR A 161 -4.62 5.72 0.60
N THR A 162 -5.46 6.73 0.38
CA THR A 162 -5.23 8.09 0.89
C THR A 162 -5.25 8.16 2.41
N GLU A 163 -6.10 7.37 3.06
CA GLU A 163 -6.13 7.25 4.51
C GLU A 163 -4.83 6.67 5.04
N LEU A 164 -4.32 5.57 4.44
CA LEU A 164 -3.03 4.99 4.80
C LEU A 164 -1.87 5.99 4.66
N LEU A 165 -1.85 6.75 3.56
CA LEU A 165 -0.81 7.75 3.31
C LEU A 165 -0.91 8.99 4.20
N SER A 166 -1.99 9.17 4.95
CA SER A 166 -2.09 10.23 5.96
C SER A 166 -1.26 9.93 7.23
N TYR A 167 -0.88 8.66 7.42
CA TYR A 167 0.02 8.24 8.50
C TYR A 167 1.48 8.33 8.09
N ASN A 168 2.37 8.51 9.07
CA ASN A 168 3.81 8.56 8.85
C ASN A 168 4.39 7.15 8.62
N LEU A 169 4.19 6.61 7.42
CA LEU A 169 4.66 5.28 7.03
C LEU A 169 6.15 5.29 6.64
N PRO A 170 6.92 4.22 6.91
CA PRO A 170 8.25 4.05 6.34
C PRO A 170 8.23 4.11 4.81
N PRO A 171 9.27 4.66 4.13
CA PRO A 171 9.31 4.80 2.67
C PRO A 171 9.10 3.48 1.91
N GLU A 172 9.60 2.37 2.44
CA GLU A 172 9.43 1.03 1.89
C GLU A 172 7.96 0.58 1.99
N CYS A 173 7.28 0.93 3.08
CA CYS A 173 5.85 0.65 3.28
C CYS A 173 4.98 1.53 2.37
N VAL A 174 5.37 2.79 2.13
CA VAL A 174 4.71 3.66 1.14
C VAL A 174 4.84 3.05 -0.26
N SER A 175 6.03 2.56 -0.61
CA SER A 175 6.27 1.90 -1.90
C SER A 175 5.44 0.63 -2.04
N TYR A 176 5.36 -0.18 -0.98
CA TYR A 176 4.50 -1.36 -0.94
C TYR A 176 3.01 -1.00 -1.06
N ALA A 177 2.52 -0.01 -0.31
CA ALA A 177 1.14 0.45 -0.40
C ALA A 177 0.80 0.95 -1.81
N LYS A 178 1.73 1.65 -2.48
CA LYS A 178 1.59 2.06 -3.87
C LYS A 178 1.52 0.87 -4.81
N GLN A 179 2.40 -0.12 -4.66
CA GLN A 179 2.36 -1.34 -5.47
C GLN A 179 1.05 -2.10 -5.29
N VAL A 180 0.58 -2.26 -4.04
CA VAL A 180 -0.71 -2.90 -3.74
C VAL A 180 -1.84 -2.09 -4.37
N TYR A 181 -1.86 -0.76 -4.18
CA TYR A 181 -2.84 0.12 -4.81
C TYR A 181 -2.86 -0.03 -6.33
N GLU A 182 -1.72 0.06 -7.00
CA GLU A 182 -1.59 -0.12 -8.46
C GLU A 182 -1.99 -1.53 -8.92
N SER A 183 -1.80 -2.56 -8.09
CA SER A 183 -2.27 -3.92 -8.37
C SER A 183 -3.77 -4.10 -8.13
N THR A 184 -4.36 -3.29 -7.25
CA THR A 184 -5.81 -3.23 -6.99
C THR A 184 -6.54 -2.33 -7.98
N GLU A 185 -5.81 -1.42 -8.63
CA GLU A 185 -6.26 -0.79 -9.85
C GLU A 185 -6.40 -1.89 -10.91
N ILE A 186 -7.62 -2.38 -11.06
CA ILE A 186 -8.14 -2.75 -12.38
C ILE A 186 -7.62 -1.68 -13.33
N HIS A 187 -6.69 -2.09 -14.21
CA HIS A 187 -6.04 -1.18 -15.15
C HIS A 187 -7.09 -0.27 -15.75
N THR A 188 -6.94 1.02 -15.44
CA THR A 188 -7.88 2.04 -15.84
C THR A 188 -7.79 2.24 -17.34
N TYR A 189 -8.61 1.50 -18.09
CA TYR A 189 -9.50 2.17 -19.03
C TYR A 189 -10.95 1.91 -18.61
N THR A 190 -11.73 2.91 -18.91
CA THR A 190 -13.05 3.22 -18.40
C THR A 190 -14.08 2.14 -18.71
N SER A 191 -15.19 2.12 -17.97
CA SER A 191 -16.43 1.48 -18.43
C SER A 191 -16.71 1.78 -19.92
N ALA A 192 -16.26 2.93 -20.44
CA ALA A 192 -16.34 3.29 -21.84
C ALA A 192 -15.44 2.46 -22.80
N SER A 193 -14.24 2.00 -22.42
CA SER A 193 -13.45 1.12 -23.31
C SER A 193 -14.03 -0.28 -23.35
N GLU A 194 -14.50 -0.79 -22.20
CA GLU A 194 -15.23 -2.06 -22.14
C GLU A 194 -16.54 -1.96 -22.92
N GLU A 195 -17.33 -0.91 -22.71
CA GLU A 195 -18.58 -0.65 -23.44
C GLU A 195 -18.31 -0.49 -24.93
N ALA A 196 -17.23 0.20 -25.32
CA ALA A 196 -16.83 0.28 -26.72
C ALA A 196 -16.49 -1.11 -27.27
N PHE A 197 -15.67 -1.90 -26.57
CA PHE A 197 -15.32 -3.25 -26.99
C PHE A 197 -16.56 -4.14 -27.16
N GLU A 198 -17.46 -4.17 -26.17
CA GLU A 198 -18.70 -4.96 -26.23
C GLU A 198 -19.61 -4.49 -27.36
N LYS A 199 -19.72 -3.17 -27.60
CA LYS A 199 -20.46 -2.63 -28.75
C LYS A 199 -19.86 -3.08 -30.08
N GLN A 200 -18.54 -3.08 -30.21
CA GLN A 200 -17.87 -3.51 -31.43
C GLN A 200 -18.05 -5.01 -31.66
N MET A 201 -17.96 -5.83 -30.62
CA MET A 201 -18.27 -7.26 -30.70
C MET A 201 -19.73 -7.52 -31.10
N HIS A 202 -20.66 -6.78 -30.50
CA HIS A 202 -22.07 -6.85 -30.86
C HIS A 202 -22.32 -6.43 -32.31
N TRP A 203 -21.64 -5.39 -32.80
CA TRP A 203 -21.72 -4.99 -34.20
C TRP A 203 -21.15 -6.03 -35.15
N ALA A 204 -20.07 -6.73 -34.78
CA ALA A 204 -19.55 -7.84 -35.57
C ALA A 204 -20.60 -8.96 -35.72
N GLU A 205 -21.30 -9.29 -34.63
CA GLU A 205 -22.43 -10.22 -34.66
C GLU A 205 -23.57 -9.73 -35.56
N GLN A 206 -23.97 -8.45 -35.45
CA GLN A 206 -25.04 -7.87 -36.28
C GLN A 206 -24.68 -7.81 -37.77
N MET A 207 -23.40 -7.56 -38.07
CA MET A 207 -22.86 -7.56 -39.43
C MET A 207 -22.60 -9.00 -39.95
N ASN A 208 -22.81 -10.01 -39.12
CA ASN A 208 -22.53 -11.42 -39.42
C ASN A 208 -21.09 -11.64 -39.92
N THR A 209 -20.13 -10.94 -39.32
CA THR A 209 -18.70 -11.14 -39.60
C THR A 209 -18.02 -11.85 -38.43
N ASP A 210 -17.10 -12.76 -38.77
CA ASP A 210 -16.19 -13.39 -37.82
C ASP A 210 -14.85 -12.64 -37.74
N LEU A 211 -14.67 -11.55 -38.49
CA LEU A 211 -13.40 -10.84 -38.57
C LEU A 211 -13.46 -9.50 -37.84
N VAL A 212 -12.37 -9.19 -37.14
CA VAL A 212 -12.17 -7.89 -36.50
C VAL A 212 -10.78 -7.35 -36.79
N GLU A 213 -10.71 -6.06 -37.09
CA GLU A 213 -9.47 -5.30 -37.24
C GLU A 213 -9.08 -4.64 -35.92
N VAL A 214 -7.81 -4.78 -35.51
CA VAL A 214 -7.25 -4.13 -34.33
C VAL A 214 -6.41 -2.93 -34.73
N THR A 215 -6.68 -1.78 -34.12
CA THR A 215 -5.98 -0.52 -34.41
C THR A 215 -4.47 -0.59 -34.16
N THR A 216 -3.71 0.35 -34.71
CA THR A 216 -2.34 0.64 -34.29
C THR A 216 -2.30 1.83 -33.32
N SER A 217 -1.31 1.87 -32.44
CA SER A 217 -1.12 2.98 -31.48
C SER A 217 0.36 3.31 -31.32
N TYR A 218 0.67 4.61 -31.31
CA TYR A 218 2.02 5.09 -31.00
C TYR A 218 2.30 5.12 -29.48
N ARG A 219 1.26 4.96 -28.65
CA ARG A 219 1.32 4.91 -27.17
C ARG A 219 1.12 3.47 -26.70
N ILE A 220 2.02 2.58 -27.06
CA ILE A 220 1.83 1.15 -26.85
C ILE A 220 3.02 0.48 -26.17
N CYS A 221 2.72 -0.41 -25.22
CA CYS A 221 3.73 -1.24 -24.58
C CYS A 221 4.16 -2.39 -25.49
N GLY A 222 5.27 -3.05 -25.15
CA GLY A 222 5.79 -4.18 -25.93
C GLY A 222 4.88 -5.40 -25.96
N GLU A 223 4.02 -5.58 -24.95
CA GLU A 223 3.05 -6.67 -24.95
C GLU A 223 1.92 -6.41 -25.95
N CYS A 224 1.29 -5.23 -25.88
CA CYS A 224 0.21 -4.85 -26.79
C CYS A 224 0.69 -4.70 -28.24
N ALA A 225 1.94 -4.31 -28.47
CA ALA A 225 2.52 -4.16 -29.80
C ALA A 225 2.44 -5.44 -30.63
N LYS A 226 2.63 -6.61 -30.02
CA LYS A 226 2.53 -7.92 -30.67
C LYS A 226 1.19 -8.11 -31.39
N TYR A 227 0.13 -7.49 -30.88
CA TYR A 227 -1.25 -7.74 -31.27
C TYR A 227 -1.88 -6.65 -32.15
N GLN A 228 -1.24 -5.49 -32.30
CA GLN A 228 -1.80 -4.36 -33.06
C GLN A 228 -1.70 -4.55 -34.58
N GLY A 229 -2.51 -3.81 -35.34
CA GLY A 229 -2.41 -3.77 -36.80
C GLY A 229 -2.57 -5.13 -37.47
N ARG A 230 -3.61 -5.86 -37.07
CA ARG A 230 -3.95 -7.21 -37.55
C ARG A 230 -5.46 -7.37 -37.66
N ILE A 231 -5.89 -8.22 -38.57
CA ILE A 231 -7.24 -8.76 -38.61
C ILE A 231 -7.23 -10.15 -37.96
N TYR A 232 -8.23 -10.42 -37.12
CA TYR A 232 -8.39 -11.67 -36.40
C TYR A 232 -9.74 -12.31 -36.69
N SER A 233 -9.77 -13.64 -36.69
CA SER A 233 -11.00 -14.42 -36.58
C SER A 233 -11.44 -14.49 -35.11
N ILE A 234 -12.61 -13.93 -34.78
CA ILE A 234 -13.18 -13.90 -33.43
C ILE A 234 -13.30 -15.32 -32.89
N SER A 235 -13.90 -16.23 -33.67
CA SER A 235 -14.11 -17.63 -33.28
C SER A 235 -12.90 -18.54 -33.52
N GLY A 236 -11.96 -18.11 -34.37
CA GLY A 236 -10.86 -18.92 -34.88
C GLY A 236 -11.27 -19.95 -35.94
N LYS A 237 -12.48 -19.84 -36.50
CA LYS A 237 -12.96 -20.75 -37.56
C LYS A 237 -12.36 -20.41 -38.91
N ASP A 238 -12.22 -19.11 -39.23
CA ASP A 238 -11.51 -18.69 -40.43
C ASP A 238 -10.00 -18.83 -40.21
N LYS A 239 -9.41 -19.87 -40.80
CA LYS A 239 -7.99 -20.20 -40.65
C LYS A 239 -7.06 -19.32 -41.48
N ARG A 240 -7.59 -18.45 -42.35
CA ARG A 240 -6.79 -17.45 -43.06
C ARG A 240 -6.26 -16.40 -42.10
N PHE A 241 -6.97 -16.14 -41.00
CA PHE A 241 -6.60 -15.15 -40.00
C PHE A 241 -6.23 -15.82 -38.67
N PRO A 242 -5.35 -15.21 -37.86
CA PRO A 242 -5.11 -15.68 -36.50
C PRO A 242 -6.40 -15.63 -35.67
N LYS A 243 -6.53 -16.54 -34.70
CA LYS A 243 -7.61 -16.48 -33.72
C LYS A 243 -7.45 -15.22 -32.87
N PHE A 244 -8.56 -14.54 -32.57
CA PHE A 244 -8.57 -13.39 -31.69
C PHE A 244 -8.01 -13.76 -30.31
N PRO A 245 -6.95 -13.09 -29.84
CA PRO A 245 -6.18 -13.51 -28.69
C PRO A 245 -6.94 -13.27 -27.39
N ASP A 246 -6.86 -14.22 -26.46
CA ASP A 246 -7.51 -14.14 -25.15
C ASP A 246 -7.03 -12.91 -24.36
N TYR A 247 -5.76 -12.52 -24.50
CA TYR A 247 -5.20 -11.29 -23.93
C TYR A 247 -5.99 -10.01 -24.33
N LEU A 248 -6.36 -9.86 -25.61
CA LEU A 248 -7.16 -8.70 -26.04
C LEU A 248 -8.63 -8.82 -25.61
N ARG A 249 -9.14 -10.05 -25.51
CA ARG A 249 -10.51 -10.32 -25.04
C ARG A 249 -10.68 -10.00 -23.56
N GLU A 250 -9.69 -10.36 -22.76
CA GLU A 250 -9.66 -10.10 -21.31
C GLU A 250 -9.39 -8.63 -21.01
N SER A 251 -8.46 -8.00 -21.74
CA SER A 251 -8.14 -6.59 -21.54
C SER A 251 -9.21 -5.64 -22.10
N LYS A 252 -10.04 -6.07 -23.07
CA LYS A 252 -11.12 -5.25 -23.67
C LYS A 252 -10.67 -3.83 -24.08
N GLY A 253 -9.45 -3.73 -24.60
CA GLY A 253 -8.84 -2.46 -24.99
C GLY A 253 -8.33 -1.59 -23.84
N ALA A 254 -8.37 -2.08 -22.59
CA ALA A 254 -8.10 -1.32 -21.38
C ALA A 254 -6.65 -1.29 -20.90
N HIS A 255 -5.69 -1.75 -21.69
CA HIS A 255 -4.28 -1.67 -21.31
C HIS A 255 -3.55 -0.52 -22.02
N CYS A 256 -3.64 -0.44 -23.35
CA CYS A 256 -3.01 0.60 -24.17
C CYS A 256 -3.98 1.31 -25.13
N GLY A 257 -5.29 1.12 -24.95
CA GLY A 257 -6.30 1.76 -25.78
C GLY A 257 -6.38 1.19 -27.19
N LEU A 258 -6.01 -0.09 -27.40
CA LEU A 258 -6.25 -0.77 -28.67
C LEU A 258 -7.76 -0.94 -28.85
N ILE A 259 -8.28 -0.42 -29.95
CA ILE A 259 -9.69 -0.55 -30.30
C ILE A 259 -9.83 -1.68 -31.32
N VAL A 260 -10.96 -2.37 -31.24
CA VAL A 260 -11.33 -3.45 -32.15
C VAL A 260 -12.52 -2.97 -32.97
N TYR A 261 -12.48 -3.17 -34.28
CA TYR A 261 -13.59 -2.85 -35.18
C TYR A 261 -14.01 -4.10 -35.95
N PRO A 262 -15.33 -4.34 -36.16
CA PRO A 262 -15.79 -5.31 -37.13
C PRO A 262 -15.13 -5.07 -38.50
N PHE A 263 -14.76 -6.14 -39.17
CA PHE A 263 -14.17 -6.08 -40.49
C PHE A 263 -14.91 -7.04 -41.42
N HIS A 264 -15.30 -6.58 -42.60
CA HIS A 264 -15.94 -7.38 -43.62
C HIS A 264 -15.22 -7.21 -44.96
N GLU A 265 -14.54 -8.26 -45.44
CA GLU A 265 -13.67 -8.21 -46.63
C GLU A 265 -14.36 -7.65 -47.89
N GLU A 266 -15.67 -7.83 -48.04
CA GLU A 266 -16.40 -7.33 -49.23
C GLU A 266 -16.65 -5.81 -49.21
N TYR A 267 -16.71 -5.19 -48.03
CA TYR A 267 -17.20 -3.82 -47.86
C TYR A 267 -16.15 -2.89 -47.24
N ASP A 268 -15.23 -3.45 -46.45
CA ASP A 268 -14.26 -2.68 -45.68
C ASP A 268 -12.88 -2.67 -46.33
N ILE A 269 -12.19 -1.55 -46.14
CA ILE A 269 -10.78 -1.41 -46.43
C ILE A 269 -10.06 -1.43 -45.09
N ALA A 270 -9.08 -2.33 -44.94
CA ALA A 270 -8.27 -2.42 -43.72
C ALA A 270 -7.52 -1.09 -43.52
N ARG A 271 -7.74 -0.44 -42.38
CA ARG A 271 -7.20 0.89 -42.07
C ARG A 271 -5.89 0.85 -41.29
N TYR A 272 -5.65 -0.25 -40.60
CA TYR A 272 -4.56 -0.42 -39.64
C TYR A 272 -3.63 -1.58 -40.01
N VAL A 273 -3.95 -2.29 -41.10
CA VAL A 273 -3.12 -3.35 -41.67
C VAL A 273 -2.48 -2.82 -42.95
N GLU A 274 -1.15 -2.77 -42.99
CA GLU A 274 -0.41 -2.37 -44.17
C GLU A 274 -0.14 -3.57 -45.09
N GLY A 275 -0.42 -3.42 -46.39
CA GLY A 275 -0.14 -4.44 -47.41
C GLY A 275 -1.17 -5.56 -47.47
N ASP A 276 -0.69 -6.79 -47.67
CA ASP A 276 -1.56 -7.97 -47.77
C ASP A 276 -2.14 -8.31 -46.39
N ILE A 277 -3.48 -8.25 -46.29
CA ILE A 277 -4.16 -8.38 -45.00
C ILE A 277 -3.98 -9.75 -44.35
N ILE A 278 -3.78 -10.81 -45.14
CA ILE A 278 -3.59 -12.17 -44.63
C ILE A 278 -2.15 -12.32 -44.15
N ALA A 279 -1.17 -11.95 -44.97
CA ALA A 279 0.25 -12.05 -44.63
C ALA A 279 0.60 -11.18 -43.42
N THR A 280 0.17 -9.91 -43.42
CA THR A 280 0.46 -8.97 -42.33
C THR A 280 -0.22 -9.38 -41.03
N SER A 281 -1.43 -9.95 -41.09
CA SER A 281 -2.13 -10.43 -39.89
C SER A 281 -1.49 -11.68 -39.29
N ASN A 282 -0.84 -12.52 -40.10
CA ASN A 282 -0.16 -13.74 -39.67
C ASN A 282 1.34 -13.57 -39.38
N ARG A 283 1.88 -12.34 -39.41
CA ARG A 283 3.28 -12.08 -39.05
C ARG A 283 3.57 -12.56 -37.61
N PRO A 284 4.84 -12.85 -37.24
CA PRO A 284 5.16 -13.32 -35.88
C PRO A 284 4.62 -12.40 -34.77
N PHE A 285 4.19 -12.98 -33.64
CA PHE A 285 3.69 -12.23 -32.46
C PHE A 285 4.86 -11.78 -31.57
N VAL A 286 5.68 -10.88 -32.11
CA VAL A 286 6.86 -10.30 -31.44
C VAL A 286 6.68 -8.79 -31.30
N ASP A 287 7.39 -8.18 -30.34
CA ASP A 287 7.42 -6.72 -30.21
C ASP A 287 8.16 -6.13 -31.42
N ASP A 288 7.39 -5.55 -32.34
CA ASP A 288 7.86 -4.96 -33.60
C ASP A 288 7.97 -3.43 -33.52
N ARG A 289 7.96 -2.86 -32.30
CA ARG A 289 8.10 -1.41 -32.10
C ARG A 289 9.47 -0.91 -32.55
N THR A 290 9.47 0.26 -33.19
CA THR A 290 10.69 1.01 -33.46
C THR A 290 11.25 1.63 -32.19
N GLU A 291 12.54 1.97 -32.17
CA GLU A 291 13.17 2.71 -31.07
C GLU A 291 12.43 4.02 -30.77
N GLU A 292 11.92 4.69 -31.79
CA GLU A 292 11.11 5.91 -31.66
C GLU A 292 9.79 5.64 -30.90
N GLN A 293 9.10 4.54 -31.20
CA GLN A 293 7.88 4.14 -30.50
C GLN A 293 8.16 3.72 -29.05
N ILE A 294 9.29 3.05 -28.81
CA ILE A 294 9.73 2.68 -27.46
C ILE A 294 9.96 3.95 -26.64
N GLN A 295 10.75 4.90 -27.17
CA GLN A 295 11.05 6.16 -26.49
C GLN A 295 9.77 6.97 -26.22
N PHE A 296 8.87 7.06 -27.22
CA PHE A 296 7.61 7.77 -27.06
C PHE A 296 6.73 7.17 -25.94
N TYR A 297 6.67 5.83 -25.86
CA TYR A 297 5.93 5.16 -24.80
C TYR A 297 6.55 5.43 -23.42
N GLU A 298 7.87 5.38 -23.31
CA GLU A 298 8.58 5.70 -22.06
C GLU A 298 8.33 7.14 -21.60
N ASP A 299 8.42 8.11 -22.51
CA ASP A 299 8.13 9.52 -22.24
C ASP A 299 6.67 9.72 -21.84
N TYR A 300 5.74 9.04 -22.52
CA TYR A 300 4.32 9.07 -22.16
C TYR A 300 4.07 8.52 -20.75
N ILE A 301 4.67 7.40 -20.39
CA ILE A 301 4.53 6.81 -19.04
C ILE A 301 5.17 7.72 -17.99
N LYS A 302 6.33 8.31 -18.28
CA LYS A 302 7.00 9.28 -17.40
C LYS A 302 6.12 10.52 -17.17
N GLU A 303 5.55 11.09 -18.23
CA GLU A 303 4.66 12.25 -18.13
C GLU A 303 3.37 11.90 -17.38
N LYS A 304 2.78 10.73 -17.65
CA LYS A 304 1.58 10.24 -16.95
C LYS A 304 1.85 10.09 -15.44
N ARG A 305 2.98 9.47 -15.07
CA ARG A 305 3.43 9.36 -13.66
C ARG A 305 3.64 10.72 -13.02
N ARG A 306 4.32 11.65 -13.72
CA ARG A 306 4.53 13.02 -13.23
C ARG A 306 3.21 13.74 -12.96
N LYS A 307 2.24 13.63 -13.86
CA LYS A 307 0.90 14.24 -13.70
C LYS A 307 0.15 13.64 -12.52
N GLU A 308 0.16 12.32 -12.38
CA GLU A 308 -0.53 11.64 -11.28
C GLU A 308 0.14 11.95 -9.93
N ASN A 309 1.48 11.90 -9.84
CA ASN A 309 2.21 12.31 -8.64
C ASN A 309 1.90 13.77 -8.26
N THR A 310 1.90 14.69 -9.23
CA THR A 310 1.55 16.10 -8.99
C THR A 310 0.13 16.25 -8.46
N LYS A 311 -0.81 15.42 -8.95
CA LYS A 311 -2.19 15.39 -8.47
C LYS A 311 -2.29 14.84 -7.05
N ILE A 312 -1.63 13.73 -6.75
CA ILE A 312 -1.59 13.13 -5.40
C ILE A 312 -1.01 14.13 -4.39
N GLU A 313 0.13 14.74 -4.71
CA GLU A 313 0.74 15.78 -3.86
C GLU A 313 -0.22 16.95 -3.61
N TYR A 314 -0.89 17.42 -4.67
CA TYR A 314 -1.86 18.51 -4.55
C TYR A 314 -3.02 18.13 -3.63
N GLU A 315 -3.57 16.93 -3.79
CA GLU A 315 -4.67 16.41 -2.97
C GLU A 315 -4.24 16.28 -1.49
N GLN A 316 -3.03 15.82 -1.22
CA GLN A 316 -2.46 15.76 0.13
C GLN A 316 -2.31 17.16 0.74
N ILE A 317 -1.79 18.13 -0.02
CA ILE A 317 -1.65 19.52 0.43
C ILE A 317 -3.01 20.16 0.73
N VAL A 318 -4.00 19.95 -0.14
CA VAL A 318 -5.37 20.46 0.08
C VAL A 318 -5.99 19.84 1.32
N ALA A 319 -5.78 18.54 1.56
CA ALA A 319 -6.32 17.85 2.72
C ALA A 319 -5.66 18.31 4.04
N ALA A 320 -4.34 18.48 4.05
CA ALA A 320 -3.58 18.77 5.27
C ALA A 320 -3.47 20.28 5.59
N MET A 321 -3.49 21.14 4.58
CA MET A 321 -3.17 22.57 4.69
C MET A 321 -4.09 23.43 3.79
N PRO A 322 -5.43 23.36 3.96
CA PRO A 322 -6.38 23.99 3.05
C PRO A 322 -6.24 25.51 2.95
N ASP A 323 -5.82 26.19 4.02
CA ASP A 323 -5.71 27.66 4.08
C ASP A 323 -4.60 28.23 3.19
N ILE A 324 -3.55 27.45 2.95
CA ILE A 324 -2.38 27.85 2.16
C ILE A 324 -2.27 27.09 0.83
N ALA A 325 -3.14 26.10 0.60
CA ALA A 325 -3.13 25.28 -0.59
C ALA A 325 -3.43 26.13 -1.85
N PRO A 326 -2.80 25.82 -3.00
CA PRO A 326 -3.14 26.47 -4.26
C PRO A 326 -4.61 26.25 -4.62
N LYS A 327 -5.26 27.26 -5.19
CA LYS A 327 -6.69 27.22 -5.57
C LYS A 327 -7.07 26.14 -6.58
N SER A 328 -6.10 25.55 -7.26
CA SER A 328 -6.32 24.49 -8.26
C SER A 328 -5.06 23.66 -8.48
N LEU A 329 -5.24 22.42 -8.94
CA LEU A 329 -4.16 21.53 -9.40
C LEU A 329 -3.28 22.20 -10.45
N SER A 330 -3.89 22.89 -11.43
CA SER A 330 -3.15 23.62 -12.46
C SER A 330 -2.32 24.77 -11.87
N GLY A 331 -2.80 25.40 -10.81
CA GLY A 331 -2.04 26.40 -10.05
C GLY A 331 -0.82 25.79 -9.37
N TYR A 332 -1.01 24.68 -8.67
CA TYR A 332 0.07 23.91 -8.03
C TYR A 332 1.12 23.45 -9.03
N ALA A 333 0.70 22.82 -10.13
CA ALA A 333 1.61 22.34 -11.18
C ALA A 333 2.46 23.46 -11.79
N ARG A 334 1.88 24.65 -12.04
CA ARG A 334 2.66 25.82 -12.50
C ARG A 334 3.68 26.29 -11.47
N MET A 335 3.28 26.34 -10.20
CA MET A 335 4.17 26.76 -9.11
C MET A 335 5.35 25.79 -8.93
N LYS A 336 5.08 24.48 -9.01
CA LYS A 336 6.07 23.39 -8.99
C LYS A 336 7.04 23.52 -10.17
N ASN A 337 6.52 23.60 -11.39
CA ASN A 337 7.34 23.68 -12.61
C ASN A 337 8.22 24.94 -12.67
N ALA A 338 7.72 26.07 -12.16
CA ALA A 338 8.47 27.33 -12.12
C ALA A 338 9.34 27.48 -10.86
N ASN A 339 9.34 26.48 -9.96
CA ASN A 339 10.02 26.49 -8.66
C ASN A 339 9.89 27.84 -7.91
N THR A 340 8.65 28.35 -7.85
CA THR A 340 8.39 29.69 -7.30
C THR A 340 8.77 29.78 -5.82
N GLU A 341 8.99 30.99 -5.29
CA GLU A 341 9.23 31.17 -3.85
C GLU A 341 8.07 30.64 -2.99
N ASN A 342 6.83 30.86 -3.43
CA ASN A 342 5.65 30.31 -2.75
C ASN A 342 5.59 28.79 -2.79
N TYR A 343 6.06 28.16 -3.88
CA TYR A 343 6.19 26.69 -3.93
C TYR A 343 7.19 26.18 -2.91
N ARG A 344 8.38 26.81 -2.80
CA ARG A 344 9.41 26.42 -1.83
C ARG A 344 8.91 26.52 -0.39
N LYS A 345 8.22 27.62 -0.04
CA LYS A 345 7.57 27.79 1.28
C LYS A 345 6.48 26.75 1.54
N LEU A 346 5.72 26.38 0.51
CA LEU A 346 4.68 25.35 0.62
C LEU A 346 5.31 23.97 0.84
N VAL A 347 6.42 23.66 0.18
CA VAL A 347 7.16 22.41 0.35
C VAL A 347 7.76 22.28 1.74
N GLU A 348 8.34 23.35 2.30
CA GLU A 348 8.85 23.36 3.68
C GLU A 348 7.73 23.06 4.69
N GLN A 349 6.60 23.76 4.57
CA GLN A 349 5.42 23.51 5.43
C GLN A 349 4.82 22.11 5.25
N ALA A 350 4.83 21.59 4.02
CA ALA A 350 4.38 20.24 3.72
C ALA A 350 5.29 19.20 4.40
N LYS A 351 6.63 19.41 4.39
CA LYS A 351 7.61 18.55 5.08
C LYS A 351 7.41 18.55 6.59
N GLU A 352 7.14 19.71 7.20
CA GLU A 352 6.81 19.80 8.64
C GLU A 352 5.55 18.99 9.01
N LYS A 353 4.63 18.81 8.05
CA LYS A 353 3.41 18.00 8.19
C LYS A 353 3.59 16.53 7.78
N GLY A 354 4.80 16.09 7.43
CA GLY A 354 5.08 14.72 7.01
C GLY A 354 4.64 14.39 5.58
N ILE A 355 4.33 15.38 4.75
CA ILE A 355 3.94 15.18 3.34
C ILE A 355 5.22 15.09 2.50
N SER A 356 5.41 13.96 1.82
CA SER A 356 6.53 13.76 0.91
C SER A 356 6.19 14.30 -0.47
N ILE A 357 6.89 15.36 -0.90
CA ILE A 357 6.78 15.95 -2.23
C ILE A 357 8.00 15.50 -3.04
N SER A 358 7.79 14.91 -4.22
CA SER A 358 8.91 14.43 -5.02
C SER A 358 9.71 15.62 -5.55
N GLU A 359 10.96 15.75 -5.12
CA GLU A 359 11.96 16.63 -5.74
C GLU A 359 12.46 15.96 -7.03
N GLU A 360 11.67 16.03 -8.11
CA GLU A 360 12.15 15.59 -9.42
C GLU A 360 12.73 16.78 -10.19
N SER A 361 14.04 16.67 -10.45
CA SER A 361 14.85 17.43 -11.42
C SER A 361 14.45 17.16 -12.86
#